data_AF-A0A3M2BAP6-F1
#
_entry.id   AF-A0A3M2BAP6-F1
#
_cell.length_a   1.000
_cell.length_b   1.000
_cell.length_c   1.000
_cell.angle_alpha   90.00
_cell.angle_beta   90.00
_cell.angle_gamma   90.00
#
_symmetry.space_group_name_H-M   'P 1'
#
loop_
_entity.id
_entity.type
_entity.pdbx_description
1 polymer ?
#
loop_
_entity_poly.entity_id
_entity_poly.type
_entity_poly.pdbx_seq_one_letter_code
_entity_poly.pdbx_strand_id
1 'polypeptide(L)' 'MKAIDDLLEKAQRFLATAAKAIEIGDYDSCASRCYYAMFFMAEAALQKLLS' A
#
# COMPACT_ATOMS: atom_id res chain seq x y z
N MET A 1 6.20 -4.36 -16.41
CA MET A 1 5.40 -5.04 -15.38
C MET A 1 6.25 -5.05 -14.11
N LYS A 2 5.75 -4.55 -12.97
CA LYS A 2 6.49 -4.66 -11.70
C LYS A 2 6.33 -6.08 -11.16
N ALA A 3 7.30 -6.59 -10.41
CA ALA A 3 7.13 -7.88 -9.76
C ALA A 3 6.06 -7.78 -8.66
N ILE A 4 5.36 -8.89 -8.39
CA ILE A 4 4.40 -8.98 -7.27
C ILE A 4 5.07 -8.57 -5.96
N ASP A 5 6.31 -9.00 -5.74
CA ASP A 5 7.08 -8.67 -4.52
C ASP A 5 7.33 -7.16 -4.38
N ASP A 6 7.60 -6.45 -5.47
CA ASP A 6 7.79 -4.98 -5.45
C ASP A 6 6.50 -4.26 -5.02
N LEU A 7 5.35 -4.78 -5.44
CA LEU A 7 4.04 -4.23 -5.09
C LEU A 7 3.71 -4.49 -3.62
N LEU A 8 3.99 -5.69 -3.12
CA LEU A 8 3.80 -6.04 -1.72
C LEU A 8 4.71 -5.20 -0.80
N GLU A 9 5.98 -5.03 -1.17
CA GLU A 9 6.92 -4.18 -0.42
C GLU A 9 6.47 -2.71 -0.41
N LYS A 10 5.92 -2.21 -1.53
CA LYS A 10 5.30 -0.87 -1.56
C LYS A 10 4.11 -0.79 -0.63
N ALA A 11 3.17 -1.72 -0.70
CA ALA A 11 2.00 -1.72 0.17
C ALA A 11 2.40 -1.69 1.66
N GLN A 12 3.39 -2.49 2.05
CA GLN A 12 3.90 -2.51 3.42
C GLN A 12 4.52 -1.17 3.85
N ARG A 13 5.32 -0.52 3.00
CA ARG A 13 5.86 0.83 3.28
C ARG A 13 4.76 1.87 3.48
N PHE A 14 3.70 1.80 2.66
CA PHE A 14 2.56 2.67 2.80
C PHE A 14 1.79 2.44 4.11
N LEU A 15 1.57 1.18 4.51
CA LEU A 15 0.97 0.87 5.81
C LEU A 15 1.83 1.34 6.99
N ALA A 16 3.15 1.12 6.94
CA ALA A 16 4.06 1.56 7.99
C ALA A 16 4.04 3.08 8.17
N THR A 17 4.01 3.83 7.07
CA THR A 17 3.93 5.30 7.14
C THR A 17 2.51 5.80 7.48
N ALA A 18 1.45 5.05 7.16
CA ALA A 18 0.09 5.35 7.61
C ALA A 18 -0.02 5.22 9.14
N ALA A 19 0.58 4.17 9.71
CA ALA A 19 0.65 3.98 11.17
C ALA A 19 1.39 5.14 11.87
N LYS A 20 2.42 5.71 11.22
CA LYS A 20 3.08 6.92 11.76
C LYS A 20 2.25 8.19 11.58
N ALA A 21 1.52 8.32 10.47
CA ALA A 21 0.65 9.46 10.25
C ALA A 21 -0.50 9.52 11.26
N ILE A 22 -1.12 8.39 11.60
CA ILE A 22 -2.19 8.36 12.61
C ILE A 22 -1.68 8.68 14.02
N GLU A 23 -0.45 8.25 14.38
CA GLU A 23 0.18 8.56 15.67
C GLU A 23 0.38 10.07 15.89
N ILE A 24 0.63 10.84 14.82
CA ILE A 24 0.87 12.30 14.89
C ILE A 24 -0.37 13.15 14.56
N GLY A 25 -1.54 12.52 14.36
CA GLY A 25 -2.79 13.20 14.01
C GLY A 25 -2.87 13.68 12.55
N ASP A 26 -1.98 13.23 11.67
CA ASP A 26 -2.03 13.54 10.23
C ASP A 26 -2.97 12.55 9.52
N TYR A 27 -4.27 12.76 9.70
CA TYR A 27 -5.30 11.84 9.22
C TYR A 27 -5.44 11.81 7.70
N ASP A 28 -5.24 12.94 7.01
CA ASP A 28 -5.32 13.03 5.54
C ASP A 28 -4.19 12.21 4.90
N SER A 29 -2.98 12.32 5.45
CA SER A 29 -1.84 11.47 5.08
C SER A 29 -2.09 9.99 5.36
N CYS A 30 -2.70 9.67 6.50
CA CYS A 30 -3.02 8.29 6.87
C CYS A 30 -3.99 7.67 5.87
N ALA A 31 -5.10 8.36 5.58
CA ALA A 31 -6.12 7.90 4.64
C ALA A 31 -5.53 7.68 3.23
N SER A 32 -4.77 8.67 2.74
CA SER A 32 -4.10 8.57 1.44
C SER A 32 -3.14 7.38 1.37
N ARG A 33 -2.39 7.12 2.45
CA ARG A 33 -1.45 6.01 2.48
C ARG A 33 -2.13 4.64 2.55
N CYS A 34 -3.21 4.52 3.32
CA CYS A 34 -4.04 3.32 3.33
C CYS A 34 -4.62 3.02 1.94
N TYR A 35 -5.12 4.05 1.24
CA TYR A 35 -5.59 3.90 -0.15
C TYR A 35 -4.51 3.34 -1.07
N TYR A 36 -3.30 3.90 -1.07
CA TYR A 36 -2.23 3.40 -1.94
C TYR A 36 -1.74 2.00 -1.55
N ALA A 37 -1.76 1.65 -0.25
CA ALA A 37 -1.48 0.27 0.16
C ALA A 37 -2.50 -0.72 -0.44
N MET A 38 -3.80 -0.40 -0.35
CA MET A 38 -4.86 -1.20 -0.96
C MET A 38 -4.70 -1.30 -2.49
N PHE A 39 -4.38 -0.18 -3.14
CA PHE A 39 -4.14 -0.14 -4.58
C PHE A 39 -3.03 -1.11 -5.02
N PHE A 40 -1.86 -1.07 -4.36
CA PHE A 40 -0.75 -1.97 -4.71
C PHE A 40 -1.06 -3.44 -4.41
N MET A 41 -1.78 -3.72 -3.32
CA MET A 41 -2.23 -5.09 -3.03
C MET A 41 -3.23 -5.61 -4.06
N ALA A 42 -4.15 -4.76 -4.52
CA ALA A 42 -5.08 -5.12 -5.59
C ALA A 42 -4.33 -5.38 -6.90
N GLU A 43 -3.38 -4.52 -7.28
CA GLU A 43 -2.54 -4.72 -8.46
C GLU A 43 -1.77 -6.06 -8.40
N ALA A 44 -1.19 -6.38 -7.24
CA ALA A 44 -0.48 -7.65 -7.02
C ALA A 44 -1.41 -8.87 -7.13
N ALA A 45 -2.61 -8.78 -6.55
CA ALA A 45 -3.61 -9.84 -6.63
C ALA A 45 -4.09 -10.08 -8.06
N LEU A 46 -4.36 -9.00 -8.81
CA LEU A 46 -4.72 -9.10 -10.23
C LEU A 46 -3.61 -9.74 -11.06
N GLN A 47 -2.34 -9.37 -10.84
CA GLN A 47 -1.23 -9.99 -11.56
C GLN A 47 -1.12 -11.49 -11.29
N LYS A 48 -1.30 -11.91 -10.02
CA LYS A 48 -1.28 -13.33 -9.64
C LYS A 48 -2.43 -14.13 -10.24
N LEU A 49 -3.59 -13.50 -10.45
CA LEU A 49 -4.76 -14.15 -11.04
C LEU A 49 -4.65 -14.31 -12.57
N LEU A 50 -3.83 -13.48 -13.22
CA LEU A 50 -3.66 -13.44 -14.67
C LEU A 50 -2.36 -14.12 -15.16
N SER A 51 -1.53 -14.59 -14.24
CA SER A 51 -0.30 -15.37 -14.49
C SER A 51 -0.56 -16.87 -14.50
#